data_AF-A0A6A4VW55-F1
#
_entry.id   AF-A0A6A4VW55-F1
#
_cell.length_a   1.000
_cell.length_b   1.000
_cell.length_c   1.000
_cell.angle_alpha   90.00
_cell.angle_beta   90.00
_cell.angle_gamma   90.00
#
_symmetry.space_group_name_H-M   'P 1'
#
loop_
_entity.id
_entity.type
_entity.pdbx_description
1 polymer ?
#
loop_
_entity_poly.entity_id
_entity_poly.type
_entity_poly.pdbx_seq_one_letter_code
_entity_poly.pdbx_strand_id
1 'polypeptide(L)'
;MKLAVLGATGQTGQHLVSLALGQGHSVTAVVRNPDKLQQKHDNLSVVKASIFSAEELTEAFRGHDAVLSALGFSRSDNPVTGYTESMKAAVAAMRASGVKRLVVMTSFYTDIVSGSNGGFLVNWILIPLIKRVLMNMREMEQYLESEAGDLDWTVVRPGGLSNRTLLDQTPVQEEGGMFVSEPGVAMSIPRANVANFMLSQLQDSPYIRKTVAIAMKS
;
A
#
# COMPACT_ATOMS: atom_id res chain seq x y z
N MET A 1 16.26 9.45 -1.49
CA MET A 1 15.63 8.81 -2.68
C MET A 1 14.54 9.71 -3.22
N LYS A 2 14.27 9.64 -4.52
CA LYS A 2 13.12 10.22 -5.21
C LYS A 2 11.99 9.19 -5.26
N LEU A 3 10.86 9.48 -4.60
CA LEU A 3 9.75 8.56 -4.40
C LEU A 3 8.50 9.07 -5.11
N ALA A 4 7.86 8.24 -5.93
CA ALA A 4 6.53 8.53 -6.42
C ALA A 4 5.49 7.86 -5.51
N VAL A 5 4.50 8.61 -5.03
CA VAL A 5 3.48 8.11 -4.10
C VAL A 5 2.09 8.17 -4.73
N LEU A 6 1.50 7.00 -4.96
CA LEU A 6 0.11 6.85 -5.36
C LEU A 6 -0.78 6.80 -4.11
N GLY A 7 -1.92 7.48 -4.17
CA GLY A 7 -2.83 7.57 -3.02
C GLY A 7 -2.39 8.57 -1.94
N ALA A 8 -1.54 9.53 -2.29
CA ALA A 8 -0.96 10.54 -1.38
C ALA A 8 -1.99 11.36 -0.58
N THR A 9 -3.23 11.51 -1.06
CA THR A 9 -4.31 12.22 -0.36
C THR A 9 -5.13 11.34 0.58
N GLY A 10 -4.94 10.02 0.55
CA GLY A 10 -5.60 9.08 1.47
C GLY A 10 -5.03 9.15 2.88
N GLN A 11 -5.76 8.60 3.86
CA GLN A 11 -5.37 8.67 5.28
C GLN A 11 -3.98 8.08 5.54
N THR A 12 -3.65 6.91 4.95
CA THR A 12 -2.29 6.34 5.07
C THR A 12 -1.29 7.06 4.17
N GLY A 13 -1.69 7.46 2.95
CA GLY A 13 -0.82 8.17 2.01
C GLY A 13 -0.31 9.51 2.53
N GLN A 14 -1.12 10.25 3.29
CA GLN A 14 -0.68 11.50 3.93
C GLN A 14 0.43 11.26 4.96
N HIS A 15 0.33 10.19 5.76
CA HIS A 15 1.43 9.79 6.65
C HIS A 15 2.66 9.37 5.86
N LEU A 16 2.48 8.65 4.75
CA LEU A 16 3.59 8.20 3.91
C LEU A 16 4.37 9.38 3.32
N VAL A 17 3.66 10.39 2.80
CA VAL A 17 4.27 11.63 2.31
C VAL A 17 4.99 12.36 3.44
N SER A 18 4.33 12.59 4.57
CA SER A 18 4.90 13.33 5.70
C SER A 18 6.15 12.66 6.27
N LEU A 19 6.11 11.35 6.50
CA LEU A 19 7.25 10.60 7.04
C LEU A 19 8.39 10.51 6.02
N ALA A 20 8.10 10.30 4.73
CA ALA A 20 9.13 10.27 3.70
C ALA A 20 9.90 11.59 3.61
N LEU A 21 9.18 12.72 3.64
CA LEU A 21 9.80 14.04 3.66
C LEU A 21 10.62 14.26 4.93
N GLY A 22 10.11 13.81 6.09
CA GLY A 22 10.84 13.84 7.36
C GLY A 22 12.12 12.99 7.37
N GLN A 23 12.17 11.92 6.59
CA GLN A 23 13.37 11.09 6.36
C GLN A 23 14.30 11.65 5.27
N GLY A 24 14.01 12.85 4.73
CA GLY A 24 14.84 13.52 3.73
C GLY A 24 14.65 13.03 2.30
N HIS A 25 13.61 12.25 2.01
CA HIS A 25 13.28 11.85 0.64
C HIS A 25 12.66 13.01 -0.15
N SER A 26 12.88 13.00 -1.47
CA SER A 26 12.11 13.82 -2.41
C SER A 26 10.86 13.05 -2.82
N VAL A 27 9.69 13.66 -2.72
CA VAL A 27 8.40 12.98 -2.94
C VAL A 27 7.63 13.65 -4.07
N THR A 28 7.20 12.85 -5.05
CA THR A 28 6.19 13.23 -6.04
C THR A 28 4.87 12.59 -5.64
N ALA A 29 3.94 13.40 -5.14
CA ALA A 29 2.57 12.98 -4.84
C ALA A 29 1.75 12.94 -6.14
N VAL A 30 1.37 11.75 -6.57
CA VAL A 30 0.52 11.56 -7.76
C VAL A 30 -0.95 11.55 -7.33
N VAL A 31 -1.70 12.53 -7.80
CA VAL A 31 -3.06 12.81 -7.30
C VAL A 31 -4.03 13.10 -8.42
N ARG A 32 -5.31 12.77 -8.21
CA ARG A 32 -6.40 13.12 -9.14
C ARG A 32 -6.79 14.60 -9.04
N ASN A 33 -6.79 15.14 -7.81
CA ASN A 33 -7.09 16.53 -7.51
C ASN A 33 -5.98 17.11 -6.62
N PRO A 34 -5.07 17.94 -7.17
CA PRO A 34 -3.99 18.61 -6.43
C PRO A 34 -4.47 19.42 -5.22
N ASP A 35 -5.64 20.05 -5.30
CA ASP A 35 -6.16 20.92 -4.24
C ASP A 35 -6.48 20.17 -2.94
N LYS A 36 -6.53 18.84 -2.97
CA LYS A 36 -6.72 18.03 -1.76
C LYS A 36 -5.45 17.85 -0.93
N LEU A 37 -4.28 18.16 -1.49
CA LEU A 37 -3.01 18.07 -0.77
C LEU A 37 -2.56 19.48 -0.36
N GLN A 38 -2.84 19.85 0.88
CA GLN A 38 -2.54 21.18 1.42
C GLN A 38 -1.11 21.31 1.95
N GLN A 39 -0.41 20.18 2.13
CA GLN A 39 0.96 20.17 2.61
C GLN A 39 1.90 20.80 1.58
N LYS A 40 2.80 21.65 2.06
CA LYS A 40 3.89 22.23 1.27
C LYS A 40 5.22 21.85 1.89
N HIS A 41 6.20 21.54 1.06
CA HIS A 41 7.56 21.21 1.46
C HIS A 41 8.49 21.35 0.25
N ASP A 42 9.74 21.79 0.43
CA ASP A 42 10.67 22.02 -0.68
C ASP A 42 10.96 20.74 -1.48
N ASN A 43 11.00 19.60 -0.78
CA ASN A 43 11.15 18.27 -1.36
C ASN A 43 9.83 17.61 -1.82
N LEU A 44 8.70 18.32 -1.84
CA LEU A 44 7.40 17.79 -2.28
C LEU A 44 6.97 18.40 -3.61
N SER A 45 6.78 17.55 -4.61
CA SER A 45 6.14 17.89 -5.89
C SER A 45 4.75 17.24 -5.96
N VAL A 46 3.79 17.94 -6.56
CA VAL A 46 2.42 17.43 -6.75
C VAL A 46 2.15 17.33 -8.24
N VAL A 47 1.88 16.11 -8.72
CA VAL A 47 1.59 15.85 -10.12
C VAL A 47 0.15 15.37 -10.25
N LYS A 48 -0.60 16.03 -11.13
CA LYS A 48 -1.93 15.57 -11.52
C LYS A 48 -1.77 14.47 -12.57
N ALA A 49 -2.16 13.25 -12.24
CA ALA A 49 -2.23 12.15 -13.19
C ALA A 49 -3.33 11.15 -12.81
N SER A 50 -3.87 10.47 -13.82
CA SER A 50 -4.76 9.33 -13.63
C SER A 50 -3.97 8.08 -13.25
N ILE A 51 -4.35 7.46 -12.12
CA ILE A 51 -3.78 6.17 -11.69
C ILE A 51 -4.15 4.99 -12.62
N PHE A 52 -5.03 5.22 -13.60
CA PHE A 52 -5.42 4.23 -14.61
C PHE A 52 -4.73 4.48 -15.96
N SER A 53 -3.93 5.54 -16.09
CA SER A 53 -3.21 5.90 -17.32
C SER A 53 -1.73 5.57 -17.18
N ALA A 54 -1.29 4.50 -17.85
CA ALA A 54 0.13 4.12 -17.85
C ALA A 54 1.03 5.21 -18.44
N GLU A 55 0.54 5.95 -19.44
CA GLU A 55 1.25 7.06 -20.07
C GLU A 55 1.51 8.20 -19.07
N GLU A 56 0.45 8.69 -18.41
CA GLU A 56 0.58 9.77 -17.43
C GLU A 56 1.44 9.34 -16.23
N LEU A 57 1.31 8.09 -15.78
CA LEU A 57 2.16 7.54 -14.73
C LEU A 57 3.62 7.40 -15.18
N THR A 58 3.89 7.10 -16.46
CA THR A 58 5.26 6.99 -16.98
C THR A 58 5.98 8.32 -16.85
N GLU A 59 5.33 9.42 -17.23
CA GLU A 59 5.88 10.77 -17.05
C GLU A 59 6.10 11.09 -15.57
N ALA A 60 5.15 10.73 -14.71
CA ALA A 60 5.26 10.95 -13.26
C ALA A 60 6.37 10.11 -12.61
N PHE A 61 6.74 8.96 -13.17
CA PHE A 61 7.73 8.03 -12.60
C PHE A 61 9.16 8.24 -13.11
N ARG A 62 9.38 8.93 -14.22
CA ARG A 62 10.74 9.16 -14.76
C ARG A 62 11.69 9.73 -13.72
N GLY A 63 12.87 9.13 -13.63
CA GLY A 63 13.95 9.56 -12.72
C GLY A 63 13.66 9.35 -11.23
N HIS A 64 12.63 8.58 -10.88
CA HIS A 64 12.37 8.15 -9.51
C HIS A 64 13.08 6.85 -9.19
N ASP A 65 13.37 6.64 -7.91
CA ASP A 65 14.03 5.42 -7.42
C ASP A 65 13.02 4.32 -7.06
N ALA A 66 11.83 4.72 -6.58
CA ALA A 66 10.79 3.79 -6.15
C ALA A 66 9.37 4.37 -6.28
N VAL A 67 8.39 3.48 -6.43
CA VAL A 67 6.96 3.78 -6.36
C VAL A 67 6.38 3.18 -5.09
N LEU A 68 5.61 3.97 -4.34
CA LEU A 68 4.80 3.48 -3.22
C LEU A 68 3.31 3.67 -3.51
N SER A 69 2.49 2.67 -3.18
CA SER A 69 1.05 2.74 -3.36
C SER A 69 0.31 2.50 -2.06
N ALA A 70 -0.42 3.53 -1.61
CA ALA A 70 -1.38 3.48 -0.51
C ALA A 70 -2.81 3.75 -1.01
N LEU A 71 -3.11 3.33 -2.24
CA LEU A 71 -4.42 3.51 -2.86
C LEU A 71 -5.51 2.75 -2.09
N GLY A 72 -6.67 3.38 -1.96
CA GLY A 72 -7.87 2.78 -1.37
C GLY A 72 -9.07 3.06 -2.27
N PHE A 73 -9.90 2.04 -2.47
CA PHE A 73 -11.12 2.12 -3.26
C PHE A 73 -12.34 1.89 -2.37
N SER A 74 -13.49 2.42 -2.78
CA SER A 74 -14.70 2.31 -1.96
C SER A 74 -15.29 0.93 -2.12
N ARG A 75 -15.82 0.37 -1.02
CA ARG A 75 -16.61 -0.86 -1.09
C ARG A 75 -17.93 -0.68 -1.86
N SER A 76 -18.34 0.56 -2.10
CA SER A 76 -19.53 0.90 -2.90
C SER A 76 -19.29 0.85 -4.41
N ASP A 77 -18.03 0.74 -4.85
CA ASP A 77 -17.71 0.62 -6.27
C ASP A 77 -18.21 -0.75 -6.78
N ASN A 78 -18.89 -0.78 -7.93
CA ASN A 78 -19.49 -2.00 -8.47
C ASN A 78 -19.30 -2.10 -9.99
N PRO A 79 -18.41 -2.98 -10.49
CA PRO A 79 -17.48 -3.83 -9.72
C PRO A 79 -16.37 -3.03 -9.02
N VAL A 80 -15.76 -3.58 -7.97
CA VAL A 80 -14.49 -3.06 -7.42
C VAL A 80 -13.35 -3.60 -8.28
N THR A 81 -12.79 -2.80 -9.17
CA THR A 81 -11.68 -3.19 -10.07
C THR A 81 -10.41 -2.38 -9.86
N GLY A 82 -10.51 -1.31 -9.07
CA GLY A 82 -9.51 -0.26 -9.01
C GLY A 82 -8.12 -0.72 -8.55
N TYR A 83 -8.02 -1.73 -7.67
CA TYR A 83 -6.71 -2.23 -7.22
C TYR A 83 -5.94 -2.86 -8.37
N THR A 84 -6.55 -3.83 -9.05
CA THR A 84 -5.92 -4.54 -10.17
C THR A 84 -5.66 -3.61 -11.36
N GLU A 85 -6.63 -2.77 -11.74
CA GLU A 85 -6.50 -1.88 -12.90
C GLU A 85 -5.43 -0.80 -12.70
N SER A 86 -5.41 -0.15 -11.53
CA SER A 86 -4.39 0.85 -11.25
C SER A 86 -2.99 0.23 -11.11
N MET A 87 -2.89 -0.99 -10.56
CA MET A 87 -1.60 -1.67 -10.47
C MET A 87 -1.07 -2.10 -11.83
N LYS A 88 -1.92 -2.58 -12.75
CA LYS A 88 -1.53 -2.87 -14.14
C LYS A 88 -0.96 -1.63 -14.83
N ALA A 89 -1.63 -0.48 -14.68
CA ALA A 89 -1.14 0.79 -15.22
C ALA A 89 0.19 1.21 -14.57
N ALA A 90 0.32 1.09 -13.26
CA ALA A 90 1.54 1.42 -12.54
C ALA A 90 2.72 0.52 -12.94
N VAL A 91 2.53 -0.80 -13.05
CA VAL A 91 3.57 -1.74 -13.49
C VAL A 91 4.02 -1.45 -14.92
N ALA A 92 3.09 -1.19 -15.84
CA ALA A 92 3.43 -0.77 -17.20
C ALA A 92 4.25 0.53 -17.22
N ALA A 93 3.85 1.52 -16.41
CA ALA A 93 4.56 2.78 -16.29
C ALA A 93 5.95 2.65 -15.66
N MET A 94 6.09 1.80 -14.64
CA MET A 94 7.36 1.49 -14.00
C MET A 94 8.35 0.88 -15.00
N ARG A 95 7.90 -0.08 -15.82
CA ARG A 95 8.70 -0.66 -16.90
C ARG A 95 9.15 0.38 -17.92
N ALA A 96 8.22 1.23 -18.38
CA ALA A 96 8.51 2.26 -19.36
C ALA A 96 9.44 3.37 -18.83
N SER A 97 9.39 3.65 -17.53
CA SER A 97 10.23 4.66 -16.87
C SER A 97 11.53 4.10 -16.29
N GLY A 98 11.70 2.78 -16.28
CA GLY A 98 12.88 2.09 -15.72
C GLY A 98 12.90 1.96 -14.20
N VAL A 99 11.81 2.30 -13.50
CA VAL A 99 11.72 2.19 -12.04
C VAL A 99 11.44 0.73 -11.66
N LYS A 100 12.25 0.16 -10.77
CA LYS A 100 12.14 -1.26 -10.39
C LYS A 100 11.48 -1.50 -9.04
N ARG A 101 11.66 -0.60 -8.07
CA ARG A 101 11.19 -0.81 -6.68
C ARG A 101 9.74 -0.39 -6.51
N LEU A 102 8.89 -1.33 -6.09
CA LEU A 102 7.47 -1.10 -5.77
C LEU A 102 7.17 -1.52 -4.32
N VAL A 103 6.55 -0.65 -3.53
CA VAL A 103 5.98 -1.03 -2.22
C VAL A 103 4.49 -0.70 -2.21
N VAL A 104 3.63 -1.71 -2.09
CA VAL A 104 2.17 -1.54 -2.12
C VAL A 104 1.54 -2.04 -0.83
N MET A 105 0.54 -1.31 -0.35
CA MET A 105 -0.29 -1.73 0.79
C MET A 105 -1.57 -2.42 0.30
N THR A 106 -1.87 -3.60 0.85
CA THR A 106 -3.16 -4.28 0.71
C THR A 106 -3.84 -4.43 2.08
N SER A 107 -4.11 -5.65 2.53
CA SER A 107 -4.85 -5.95 3.76
C SER A 107 -4.60 -7.39 4.17
N PHE A 108 -4.79 -7.72 5.45
CA PHE A 108 -5.12 -9.09 5.83
C PHE A 108 -6.36 -9.59 5.08
N TYR A 109 -6.54 -10.91 5.07
CA TYR A 109 -7.69 -11.60 4.46
C TYR A 109 -7.79 -11.50 2.92
N THR A 110 -6.73 -11.08 2.22
CA THR A 110 -6.68 -11.20 0.75
C THR A 110 -6.54 -12.66 0.32
N ASP A 111 -5.75 -13.44 1.05
CA ASP A 111 -5.77 -14.91 1.03
C ASP A 111 -6.78 -15.40 2.08
N ILE A 112 -8.06 -15.51 1.69
CA ILE A 112 -9.06 -16.16 2.53
C ILE A 112 -8.79 -17.67 2.49
N VAL A 113 -7.87 -18.14 3.33
CA VAL A 113 -7.82 -19.57 3.66
C VAL A 113 -9.13 -19.87 4.38
N SER A 114 -9.95 -20.74 3.80
CA SER A 114 -11.19 -21.22 4.43
C SER A 114 -10.88 -21.70 5.85
N GLY A 115 -11.52 -21.07 6.85
CA GLY A 115 -11.29 -21.34 8.27
C GLY A 115 -10.70 -20.18 9.10
N SER A 116 -10.81 -18.93 8.65
CA SER A 116 -10.23 -17.75 9.32
C SER A 116 -10.56 -17.66 10.82
N ASN A 117 -9.51 -17.59 11.65
CA ASN A 117 -9.53 -17.48 13.13
C ASN A 117 -10.14 -16.15 13.66
N GLY A 118 -10.84 -15.36 12.83
CA GLY A 118 -11.27 -13.99 13.13
C GLY A 118 -12.44 -13.86 14.11
N GLY A 119 -12.95 -14.98 14.63
CA GLY A 119 -14.17 -14.98 15.45
C GLY A 119 -15.43 -14.64 14.64
N PHE A 120 -16.59 -14.76 15.29
CA PHE A 120 -17.91 -14.64 14.64
C PHE A 120 -18.10 -13.29 13.92
N LEU A 121 -17.78 -12.18 14.58
CA LEU A 121 -17.98 -10.83 14.05
C LEU A 121 -17.19 -10.57 12.76
N VAL A 122 -15.93 -10.97 12.72
CA VAL A 122 -15.08 -10.77 11.53
C VAL A 122 -15.58 -11.65 10.38
N ASN A 123 -15.84 -12.93 10.66
CA ASN A 123 -16.19 -13.90 9.63
C ASN A 123 -17.58 -13.67 9.03
N TRP A 124 -18.57 -13.26 9.84
CA TRP A 124 -19.96 -13.18 9.41
C TRP A 124 -20.46 -11.77 9.09
N ILE A 125 -19.76 -10.71 9.55
CA ILE A 125 -20.19 -9.33 9.33
C ILE A 125 -19.15 -8.55 8.54
N LEU A 126 -17.90 -8.51 9.02
CA LEU A 126 -16.87 -7.69 8.39
C LEU A 126 -16.47 -8.22 7.01
N ILE A 127 -16.03 -9.48 6.92
CA ILE A 127 -15.53 -10.06 5.67
C ILE A 127 -16.59 -9.99 4.55
N PRO A 128 -17.86 -10.39 4.77
CA PRO A 128 -18.90 -10.26 3.73
C PRO A 128 -19.09 -8.83 3.22
N LEU A 129 -18.99 -7.83 4.10
CA LEU A 129 -19.16 -6.41 3.75
C LEU A 129 -18.03 -5.88 2.84
N ILE A 130 -16.80 -6.38 3.00
CA ILE A 130 -15.62 -5.93 2.24
C ILE A 130 -15.09 -6.98 1.26
N LYS A 131 -15.80 -8.09 1.07
CA LYS A 131 -15.34 -9.24 0.27
C LYS A 131 -14.88 -8.84 -1.13
N ARG A 132 -15.61 -7.94 -1.80
CA ARG A 132 -15.27 -7.46 -3.16
C ARG A 132 -13.94 -6.71 -3.19
N VAL A 133 -13.68 -5.91 -2.16
CA VAL A 133 -12.41 -5.18 -1.98
C VAL A 133 -11.27 -6.16 -1.76
N LEU A 134 -11.44 -7.13 -0.85
CA LEU A 134 -10.44 -8.16 -0.56
C LEU A 134 -10.13 -9.03 -1.78
N MET A 135 -11.16 -9.42 -2.53
CA MET A 135 -10.99 -10.20 -3.77
C MET A 135 -10.19 -9.42 -4.82
N ASN A 136 -10.50 -8.14 -5.06
CA ASN A 136 -9.76 -7.36 -6.05
C ASN A 136 -8.34 -7.02 -5.58
N MET A 137 -8.09 -6.84 -4.27
CA MET A 137 -6.73 -6.79 -3.74
C MET A 137 -5.98 -8.10 -3.97
N ARG A 138 -6.63 -9.27 -3.83
CA ARG A 138 -5.99 -10.56 -4.10
C ARG A 138 -5.67 -10.74 -5.57
N GLU A 139 -6.57 -10.37 -6.47
CA GLU A 139 -6.31 -10.35 -7.91
C GLU A 139 -5.12 -9.47 -8.27
N MET A 140 -4.98 -8.31 -7.60
CA MET A 140 -3.83 -7.42 -7.76
C MET A 140 -2.53 -8.09 -7.27
N GLU A 141 -2.55 -8.78 -6.13
CA GLU A 141 -1.40 -9.53 -5.62
C GLU A 141 -1.01 -10.67 -6.57
N GLN A 142 -1.99 -11.45 -7.05
CA GLN A 142 -1.76 -12.53 -8.03
C GLN A 142 -1.17 -12.00 -9.33
N TYR A 143 -1.62 -10.83 -9.80
CA TYR A 143 -1.04 -10.15 -10.95
C TYR A 143 0.43 -9.80 -10.72
N LEU A 144 0.81 -9.31 -9.53
CA LEU A 144 2.22 -9.04 -9.23
C LEU A 144 3.06 -10.32 -9.18
N GLU A 145 2.51 -11.39 -8.59
CA GLU A 145 3.13 -12.71 -8.50
C GLU A 145 3.37 -13.35 -9.87
N SER A 146 2.40 -13.26 -10.79
CA SER A 146 2.48 -13.92 -12.11
C SER A 146 3.12 -13.05 -13.19
N GLU A 147 2.82 -11.74 -13.22
CA GLU A 147 3.17 -10.87 -14.34
C GLU A 147 4.32 -9.91 -14.05
N ALA A 148 4.66 -9.63 -12.79
CA ALA A 148 5.62 -8.57 -12.41
C ALA A 148 6.93 -9.09 -11.82
N GLY A 149 7.39 -10.28 -12.25
CA GLY A 149 8.62 -10.91 -11.76
C GLY A 149 9.91 -10.14 -12.07
N ASP A 150 9.87 -9.19 -13.01
CA ASP A 150 10.92 -8.25 -13.38
C ASP A 150 11.05 -7.03 -12.44
N LEU A 151 10.05 -6.81 -11.58
CA LEU A 151 10.06 -5.73 -10.59
C LEU A 151 10.41 -6.24 -9.20
N ASP A 152 11.05 -5.38 -8.42
CA ASP A 152 11.37 -5.59 -7.02
C ASP A 152 10.18 -5.10 -6.18
N TRP A 153 9.09 -5.85 -6.18
CA TRP A 153 7.86 -5.47 -5.45
C TRP A 153 7.81 -6.04 -4.03
N THR A 154 7.11 -5.34 -3.12
CA THR A 154 6.76 -5.84 -1.78
C THR A 154 5.32 -5.47 -1.48
N VAL A 155 4.53 -6.46 -1.05
CA VAL A 155 3.15 -6.24 -0.63
C VAL A 155 3.07 -6.23 0.89
N VAL A 156 2.68 -5.09 1.48
CA VAL A 156 2.46 -4.94 2.91
C VAL A 156 0.98 -5.17 3.22
N ARG A 157 0.69 -6.19 4.03
CA ARG A 157 -0.66 -6.56 4.48
C ARG A 157 -0.85 -6.12 5.93
N PRO A 158 -1.44 -4.96 6.22
CA PRO A 158 -1.77 -4.57 7.59
C PRO A 158 -3.07 -5.23 8.07
N GLY A 159 -3.21 -5.35 9.40
CA GLY A 159 -4.48 -5.59 10.07
C GLY A 159 -5.40 -4.36 10.08
N GLY A 160 -6.34 -4.30 11.03
CA GLY A 160 -7.27 -3.17 11.15
C GLY A 160 -6.54 -1.82 11.26
N LEU A 161 -6.99 -0.79 10.54
CA LEU A 161 -6.30 0.50 10.53
C LEU A 161 -6.90 1.48 11.55
N SER A 162 -6.05 2.04 12.42
CA SER A 162 -6.43 3.08 13.39
C SER A 162 -5.80 4.45 13.07
N ASN A 163 -6.39 5.52 13.60
CA ASN A 163 -5.89 6.90 13.49
C ASN A 163 -5.12 7.36 14.74
N ARG A 164 -4.60 6.40 15.51
CA ARG A 164 -3.69 6.70 16.62
C ARG A 164 -2.40 7.31 16.07
N THR A 165 -1.67 8.02 16.92
CA THR A 165 -0.35 8.56 16.60
C THR A 165 0.64 7.45 16.26
N LEU A 166 1.72 7.81 15.59
CA LEU A 166 2.85 6.91 15.37
C LEU A 166 3.34 6.38 16.71
N LEU A 167 3.43 5.06 16.82
CA LEU A 167 4.01 4.37 17.98
C LEU A 167 5.49 4.13 17.71
N ASP A 168 6.32 4.34 18.73
CA ASP A 168 7.77 4.05 18.69
C ASP A 168 8.02 2.54 18.87
N GLN A 169 7.50 1.76 17.92
CA GLN A 169 7.55 0.31 17.91
C GLN A 169 7.57 -0.18 16.47
N THR A 170 8.50 -1.10 16.18
CA THR A 170 8.49 -1.84 14.93
C THR A 170 7.35 -2.86 14.94
N PRO A 171 6.50 -2.89 13.91
CA PRO A 171 5.48 -3.92 13.78
C PRO A 171 6.09 -5.34 13.82
N VAL A 172 5.35 -6.29 14.38
CA VAL A 172 5.64 -7.71 14.16
C VAL A 172 5.37 -8.05 12.70
N GLN A 173 6.14 -8.98 12.15
CA GLN A 173 6.20 -9.28 10.72
C GLN A 173 6.13 -10.78 10.50
N GLU A 174 5.33 -11.21 9.53
CA GLU A 174 5.27 -12.59 9.06
C GLU A 174 5.30 -12.57 7.53
N GLU A 175 6.18 -13.38 6.93
CA GLU A 175 6.20 -13.53 5.48
C GLU A 175 4.99 -14.36 5.04
N GLY A 176 4.22 -13.83 4.09
CA GLY A 176 2.88 -14.35 3.85
C GLY A 176 1.98 -14.19 5.08
N GLY A 177 0.82 -14.85 5.07
CA GLY A 177 -0.01 -14.96 6.26
C GLY A 177 -0.76 -13.69 6.69
N MET A 178 -1.14 -13.69 7.97
CA MET A 178 -1.93 -12.67 8.67
C MET A 178 -1.94 -12.98 10.17
N PHE A 179 -1.93 -11.94 11.00
CA PHE A 179 -2.04 -12.09 12.46
C PHE A 179 -3.52 -12.09 12.88
N VAL A 180 -4.05 -13.23 13.30
CA VAL A 180 -5.47 -13.36 13.67
C VAL A 180 -5.64 -14.04 15.01
N SER A 181 -6.16 -13.30 15.99
CA SER A 181 -6.39 -13.79 17.36
C SER A 181 -5.13 -14.30 18.06
N GLU A 182 -3.97 -13.75 17.69
CA GLU A 182 -2.69 -14.12 18.28
C GLU A 182 -2.45 -13.41 19.62
N PRO A 183 -2.14 -14.16 20.69
CA PRO A 183 -1.79 -13.57 21.98
C PRO A 183 -0.63 -12.58 21.84
N GLY A 184 -0.80 -11.38 22.41
CA GLY A 184 0.24 -10.35 22.36
C GLY A 184 0.26 -9.50 21.08
N VAL A 185 -0.70 -9.71 20.16
CA VAL A 185 -0.81 -8.92 18.92
C VAL A 185 -2.10 -8.12 18.91
N ALA A 186 -1.99 -6.82 18.62
CA ALA A 186 -3.11 -5.91 18.55
C ALA A 186 -3.91 -6.11 17.25
N MET A 187 -5.25 -6.05 17.38
CA MET A 187 -6.18 -6.15 16.24
C MET A 187 -6.10 -4.96 15.27
N SER A 188 -5.48 -3.86 15.67
CA SER A 188 -5.30 -2.69 14.82
C SER A 188 -3.91 -2.06 14.91
N ILE A 189 -3.45 -1.56 13.78
CA ILE A 189 -2.19 -0.86 13.58
C ILE A 189 -2.47 0.61 13.22
N PRO A 190 -1.72 1.59 13.77
CA PRO A 190 -1.83 2.98 13.33
C PRO A 190 -1.41 3.11 11.86
N ARG A 191 -2.15 3.92 11.09
CA ARG A 191 -1.79 4.21 9.68
C ARG A 191 -0.38 4.77 9.54
N ALA A 192 0.07 5.57 10.52
CA ALA A 192 1.42 6.08 10.58
C ALA A 192 2.47 4.96 10.71
N ASN A 193 2.23 3.91 11.50
CA ASN A 193 3.13 2.76 11.62
C ASN A 193 3.17 1.94 10.32
N VAL A 194 2.03 1.77 9.63
CA VAL A 194 2.01 1.15 8.29
C VAL A 194 2.85 1.94 7.30
N ALA A 195 2.66 3.26 7.24
CA ALA A 195 3.43 4.13 6.37
C ALA A 195 4.94 4.07 6.68
N ASN A 196 5.32 4.12 7.96
CA ASN A 196 6.71 3.99 8.38
C ASN A 196 7.32 2.65 7.97
N PHE A 197 6.57 1.55 8.13
CA PHE A 197 7.00 0.23 7.71
C PHE A 197 7.15 0.12 6.19
N MET A 198 6.25 0.72 5.40
CA MET A 198 6.40 0.77 3.94
C MET A 198 7.70 1.47 3.53
N LEU A 199 8.06 2.58 4.19
CA LEU A 199 9.32 3.29 3.92
C LEU A 199 10.54 2.46 4.30
N SER A 200 10.48 1.68 5.40
CA SER A 200 11.57 0.79 5.77
C SER A 200 11.81 -0.35 4.77
N GLN A 201 10.90 -0.57 3.82
CA GLN A 201 11.10 -1.53 2.74
C GLN A 201 11.82 -0.95 1.52
N LEU A 202 12.14 0.35 1.49
CA LEU A 202 12.71 0.96 0.28
C LEU A 202 14.11 0.44 -0.07
N GLN A 203 14.90 0.06 0.93
CA GLN A 203 16.27 -0.46 0.78
C GLN A 203 16.43 -1.74 1.59
N ASP A 204 17.26 -2.66 1.11
CA ASP A 204 17.64 -3.92 1.80
C ASP A 204 16.47 -4.74 2.37
N SER A 205 15.31 -4.68 1.70
CA SER A 205 14.10 -5.37 2.15
C SER A 205 14.30 -6.89 2.05
N PRO A 206 13.99 -7.66 3.11
CA PRO A 206 13.96 -9.12 3.02
C PRO A 206 12.70 -9.64 2.29
N TYR A 207 11.78 -8.74 1.91
CA TYR A 207 10.48 -9.02 1.34
C TYR A 207 10.38 -8.67 -0.15
N ILE A 208 11.50 -8.76 -0.88
CA ILE A 208 11.50 -8.59 -2.34
C ILE A 208 10.75 -9.76 -2.99
N ARG A 209 9.75 -9.41 -3.81
CA ARG A 209 8.78 -10.30 -4.46
C ARG A 209 8.02 -11.18 -3.47
N LYS A 210 7.68 -10.60 -2.32
CA LYS A 210 6.96 -11.27 -1.22
C LYS A 210 5.84 -10.41 -0.68
N THR A 211 4.88 -11.07 -0.06
CA THR A 211 3.87 -10.44 0.80
C THR A 211 4.34 -10.53 2.25
N VAL A 212 4.02 -9.51 3.05
CA VAL A 212 4.37 -9.47 4.48
C VAL A 212 3.19 -8.95 5.29
N ALA A 213 2.72 -9.76 6.23
CA ALA A 213 1.74 -9.36 7.22
C ALA A 213 2.40 -8.49 8.31
N ILE A 214 1.71 -7.43 8.73
CA ILE A 214 2.17 -6.58 9.85
C ILE A 214 1.09 -6.29 10.87
N ALA A 215 1.48 -6.29 12.15
CA ALA A 215 0.63 -5.91 13.28
C ALA A 215 1.45 -5.26 14.41
N MET A 216 0.78 -4.59 15.35
CA MET A 216 1.44 -4.05 16.55
C MET A 216 1.43 -5.07 17.67
N LYS A 217 2.43 -5.05 18.56
CA LYS A 217 2.33 -5.75 19.84
C LYS A 217 1.24 -5.08 20.71
N SER A 218 0.47 -5.87 21.45
CA SER A 218 -0.61 -5.39 22.33
C SER A 218 -0.09 -4.87 23.66
#